data_AF-A0A6V7L0X8-F1
#
_entry.id   AF-A0A6V7L0X8-F1
#
_cell.length_a   1.000
_cell.length_b   1.000
_cell.length_c   1.000
_cell.angle_alpha   90.00
_cell.angle_beta   90.00
_cell.angle_gamma   90.00
#
_symmetry.space_group_name_H-M   'P 1'
#
loop_
_entity.id
_entity.type
_entity.pdbx_description
1 polymer ?
#
loop_
_entity_poly.entity_id
_entity_poly.type
_entity_poly.pdbx_seq_one_letter_code
_entity_poly.pdbx_strand_id
1 'polypeptide(L)'
;ACKDKVDAICSVFSFEDPASFTDIPYLMNSMNSIKERPARIVIGTKYKPWSTLPVSDAQIKEFEGKWKTKVIKLDVNKASARPEIFDVTYQLNSICRALWNRDQEFITTQIIQV
;
A
#
# COMPACT_ATOMS: atom_id res chain seq x y z
N ALA A 1 0.81 -4.65 17.93
CA ALA A 1 1.09 -5.34 16.65
C ALA A 1 2.44 -6.03 16.75
N CYS A 2 2.57 -7.26 16.26
CA CYS A 2 3.85 -7.97 16.20
C CYS A 2 4.75 -7.24 15.18
N LYS A 3 5.97 -6.86 15.60
CA LYS A 3 6.95 -6.14 14.78
C LYS A 3 8.22 -6.96 14.53
N ASP A 4 8.29 -8.18 15.05
CA ASP A 4 9.44 -9.06 14.87
C ASP A 4 9.39 -9.71 13.48
N LYS A 5 10.53 -9.66 12.76
CA LYS A 5 10.72 -10.23 11.41
C LYS A 5 9.61 -9.90 10.41
N VAL A 6 9.06 -8.68 10.48
CA VAL A 6 7.96 -8.26 9.60
C VAL A 6 8.50 -7.93 8.22
N ASP A 7 7.95 -8.59 7.19
CA ASP A 7 8.37 -8.32 5.81
C ASP A 7 7.70 -7.10 5.20
N ALA A 8 6.44 -6.88 5.55
CA ALA A 8 5.65 -5.75 5.08
C ALA A 8 4.65 -5.29 6.13
N ILE A 9 4.30 -4.01 6.05
CA ILE A 9 3.18 -3.44 6.79
C ILE A 9 2.15 -2.93 5.80
N CYS A 10 0.92 -3.41 5.98
CA CYS A 10 -0.23 -3.01 5.20
C CYS A 10 -1.08 -2.02 6.01
N SER A 11 -1.14 -0.77 5.55
CA SER A 11 -2.06 0.23 6.08
C SER A 11 -3.30 0.29 5.19
N VAL A 12 -4.48 0.28 5.81
CA VAL A 12 -5.76 0.19 5.10
C VAL A 12 -6.61 1.39 5.48
N PHE A 13 -7.23 2.02 4.48
CA PHE A 13 -8.22 3.07 4.67
C PHE A 13 -9.45 2.82 3.79
N SER A 14 -10.50 3.60 3.96
CA SER A 14 -11.66 3.60 3.08
C SER A 14 -11.77 4.89 2.28
N PHE A 15 -12.07 4.78 0.98
CA PHE A 15 -12.38 5.95 0.17
C PHE A 15 -13.64 6.70 0.64
N GLU A 16 -14.50 6.06 1.44
CA GLU A 16 -15.69 6.65 2.05
C GLU A 16 -15.43 7.28 3.43
N ASP A 17 -14.24 7.11 4.00
CA ASP A 17 -13.88 7.60 5.33
C ASP A 17 -12.57 8.42 5.29
N PRO A 18 -12.67 9.75 5.15
CA PRO A 18 -11.51 10.64 5.13
C PRO A 18 -10.65 10.61 6.40
N ALA A 19 -11.24 10.29 7.55
CA ALA A 19 -10.49 10.20 8.81
C ALA A 19 -9.49 9.03 8.73
N SER A 20 -9.96 7.86 8.26
CA SER A 20 -9.09 6.70 8.05
C SER A 20 -7.92 6.97 7.08
N PHE A 21 -8.12 7.82 6.07
CA PHE A 21 -7.04 8.21 5.15
C PHE A 21 -6.05 9.16 5.80
N THR A 22 -6.54 10.08 6.63
CA THR A 22 -5.72 11.08 7.34
C THR A 22 -4.75 10.42 8.32
N ASP A 23 -5.09 9.23 8.83
CA ASP A 23 -4.23 8.44 9.71
C ASP A 23 -3.06 7.75 8.99
N ILE A 24 -3.17 7.53 7.67
CA ILE A 24 -2.16 6.78 6.89
C ILE A 24 -0.77 7.44 6.98
N PRO A 25 -0.60 8.76 6.78
CA PRO A 25 0.68 9.45 7.02
C PRO A 25 1.31 9.17 8.40
N TYR A 26 0.51 9.14 9.46
CA TYR A 26 0.99 8.85 10.81
C TYR A 26 1.47 7.40 10.92
N LEU A 27 0.67 6.45 10.41
CA LEU A 27 1.05 5.04 10.35
C LEU A 27 2.36 4.87 9.57
N MET A 28 2.50 5.51 8.41
CA MET A 28 3.70 5.45 7.56
C MET A 28 4.94 5.99 8.27
N ASN A 29 4.82 7.07 9.06
CA ASN A 29 5.91 7.58 9.87
C ASN A 29 6.32 6.60 10.98
N SER A 30 5.35 5.97 11.64
CA SER A 30 5.62 5.01 12.72
C SER A 30 6.41 3.78 12.26
N MET A 31 6.43 3.50 10.95
CA MET A 31 7.19 2.39 10.36
C MET A 31 8.69 2.72 10.21
N ASN A 32 9.07 3.99 10.18
CA ASN A 32 10.48 4.40 10.03
C ASN A 32 11.36 3.91 11.18
N SER A 33 10.77 3.65 12.35
CA SER A 33 11.49 3.18 13.54
C SER A 33 11.69 1.65 13.57
N ILE A 34 11.19 0.91 12.57
CA ILE A 34 11.33 -0.55 12.52
C ILE A 34 12.66 -0.88 11.85
N LYS A 35 13.52 -1.59 12.59
CA LYS A 35 14.90 -1.88 12.19
C LYS A 35 14.97 -2.62 10.86
N GLU A 36 14.05 -3.54 10.64
CA GLU A 36 13.95 -4.42 9.47
C GLU A 36 13.46 -3.69 8.22
N ARG A 37 13.00 -2.43 8.35
CA ARG A 37 12.50 -1.59 7.25
C ARG A 37 11.49 -2.34 6.36
N PRO A 38 10.34 -2.76 6.92
CA PRO A 38 9.37 -3.54 6.18
C PRO A 38 8.86 -2.78 4.94
N ALA A 39 8.48 -3.53 3.91
CA ALA A 39 7.85 -2.97 2.73
C ALA A 39 6.54 -2.25 3.13
N ARG A 40 6.30 -1.07 2.55
CA ARG A 40 5.12 -0.26 2.86
C ARG A 40 4.05 -0.50 1.82
N ILE A 41 2.88 -0.95 2.28
CA ILE A 41 1.74 -1.23 1.42
C ILE A 41 0.57 -0.38 1.92
N VAL A 42 -0.10 0.33 1.01
CA VAL A 42 -1.29 1.12 1.32
C VAL A 42 -2.45 0.62 0.47
N ILE A 43 -3.54 0.22 1.12
CA ILE A 43 -4.74 -0.29 0.44
C ILE A 43 -5.91 0.66 0.72
N GLY A 44 -6.53 1.14 -0.36
CA GLY A 44 -7.77 1.91 -0.30
C GLY A 44 -8.96 1.02 -0.64
N THR A 45 -9.84 0.83 0.33
CA THR A 45 -11.06 0.01 0.19
C THR A 45 -12.25 0.84 -0.25
N LYS A 46 -13.32 0.17 -0.69
CA LYS A 46 -14.56 0.80 -1.17
C LYS A 46 -14.36 1.78 -2.33
N TYR A 47 -13.35 1.53 -3.15
CA TYR A 47 -13.11 2.36 -4.32
C TYR A 47 -14.24 2.12 -5.32
N LYS A 48 -14.81 3.20 -5.83
CA LYS A 48 -15.87 3.20 -6.85
C LYS A 48 -15.39 4.05 -8.03
N PRO A 49 -14.92 3.43 -9.13
CA PRO A 49 -14.51 4.17 -10.31
C PRO A 49 -15.64 5.10 -10.81
N TRP A 50 -15.27 6.26 -11.36
CA TRP A 50 -16.19 7.27 -11.90
C TRP A 50 -17.21 7.84 -10.91
N SER A 51 -17.03 7.59 -9.61
CA SER A 51 -17.86 8.15 -8.54
C SER A 51 -17.11 9.24 -7.79
N THR A 52 -17.82 10.25 -7.30
CA THR A 52 -17.25 11.22 -6.35
C THR A 52 -17.15 10.54 -4.99
N LEU A 53 -15.91 10.33 -4.52
CA LEU A 53 -15.61 9.74 -3.21
C LEU A 53 -15.09 10.81 -2.25
N PRO A 54 -15.37 10.70 -0.94
CA PRO A 54 -14.83 11.61 0.08
C PRO A 54 -13.30 11.76 0.05
N VAL A 55 -12.58 10.67 -0.25
CA VAL A 55 -11.14 10.72 -0.55
C VAL A 55 -10.95 10.81 -2.07
N SER A 56 -10.45 11.94 -2.55
CA SER A 56 -10.32 12.22 -3.98
C SER A 56 -9.08 11.61 -4.63
N ASP A 57 -9.12 11.38 -5.94
CA ASP A 57 -7.95 10.96 -6.72
C ASP A 57 -6.79 11.96 -6.66
N ALA A 58 -7.08 13.25 -6.48
CA ALA A 58 -6.07 14.28 -6.31
C ALA A 58 -5.30 14.10 -5.00
N GLN A 59 -6.02 13.86 -3.88
CA GLN A 59 -5.41 13.55 -2.59
C GLN A 59 -4.58 12.26 -2.64
N ILE A 60 -5.07 11.23 -3.36
CA ILE A 60 -4.27 10.01 -3.58
C ILE A 60 -2.99 10.33 -4.35
N LYS A 61 -3.06 11.07 -5.46
CA LYS A 61 -1.86 11.42 -6.24
C LYS A 61 -0.86 12.23 -5.44
N GLU A 62 -1.31 13.18 -4.64
CA GLU A 62 -0.45 13.97 -3.74
C GLU A 62 0.24 13.07 -2.72
N PHE A 63 -0.53 12.19 -2.06
CA PHE A 63 0.00 11.21 -1.12
C PHE A 63 1.05 10.30 -1.78
N GLU A 64 0.74 9.69 -2.93
CA GLU A 64 1.66 8.81 -3.65
C GLU A 64 2.94 9.55 -4.06
N GLY A 65 2.82 10.82 -4.47
CA GLY A 65 3.95 11.66 -4.84
C GLY A 65 4.87 11.99 -3.66
N LYS A 66 4.29 12.27 -2.49
CA LYS A 66 5.00 12.57 -1.24
C LYS A 66 5.67 11.34 -0.64
N TRP A 67 4.96 10.22 -0.56
CA TRP A 67 5.39 9.01 0.12
C TRP A 67 6.09 7.99 -0.80
N LYS A 68 6.14 8.27 -2.10
CA LYS A 68 6.69 7.37 -3.13
C LYS A 68 6.13 5.94 -3.06
N THR A 69 4.90 5.81 -2.56
CA THR A 69 4.21 4.53 -2.34
C THR A 69 2.88 4.58 -3.06
N LYS A 70 2.60 3.59 -3.92
CA LYS A 70 1.33 3.48 -4.65
C LYS A 70 0.21 2.97 -3.75
N VAL A 71 -0.99 3.53 -3.92
CA VAL A 71 -2.21 3.06 -3.26
C VAL A 71 -2.87 1.98 -4.11
N ILE A 72 -2.99 0.79 -3.54
CA ILE A 72 -3.72 -0.32 -4.14
C ILE A 72 -5.22 -0.06 -3.93
N LYS A 73 -5.95 0.23 -4.99
CA LYS A 73 -7.39 0.53 -4.93
C LYS A 73 -8.22 -0.75 -5.10
N LEU A 74 -9.07 -1.07 -4.12
CA LEU A 74 -10.00 -2.19 -4.19
C LEU A 74 -11.37 -1.73 -4.70
N ASP A 75 -11.63 -2.04 -5.96
CA ASP A 75 -12.89 -1.73 -6.65
C ASP A 75 -14.02 -2.65 -6.16
N VAL A 76 -15.11 -2.07 -5.66
CA VAL A 76 -16.28 -2.81 -5.17
C VAL A 76 -17.16 -3.37 -6.28
N ASN A 77 -17.01 -2.87 -7.51
CA ASN A 77 -17.81 -3.30 -8.65
C ASN A 77 -17.20 -4.51 -9.38
N LYS A 78 -16.05 -5.00 -8.94
CA LYS A 78 -15.43 -6.22 -9.49
C LYS A 78 -16.06 -7.47 -8.88
N ALA A 79 -17.25 -7.81 -9.37
CA ALA A 79 -17.75 -9.17 -9.34
C ALA A 79 -17.67 -9.71 -10.77
N SER A 80 -16.68 -10.55 -11.06
CA SER A 80 -16.53 -11.12 -12.41
C SER A 80 -17.09 -12.55 -12.45
N ALA A 81 -17.62 -12.96 -13.59
CA ALA A 81 -17.95 -14.37 -13.86
C ALA A 81 -16.69 -15.24 -14.13
N ARG A 82 -15.49 -14.67 -13.96
CA ARG A 82 -14.20 -15.31 -14.20
C ARG A 82 -13.60 -15.75 -12.85
N PRO A 83 -12.56 -16.61 -12.86
CA PRO A 83 -11.91 -17.03 -11.63
C PRO A 83 -11.40 -15.83 -10.82
N GLU A 84 -11.65 -15.85 -9.50
CA GLU A 84 -11.35 -14.76 -8.55
C GLU A 84 -9.89 -14.29 -8.58
N ILE A 85 -8.97 -15.15 -9.01
CA ILE A 85 -7.55 -14.80 -9.16
C ILE A 85 -7.35 -13.58 -10.06
N PHE A 86 -8.14 -13.44 -11.13
CA PHE A 86 -8.05 -12.31 -12.06
C PHE A 86 -8.53 -10.99 -11.43
N ASP A 87 -9.38 -11.06 -10.41
CA ASP A 87 -9.90 -9.89 -9.70
C ASP A 87 -8.85 -9.33 -8.72
N VAL A 88 -7.92 -10.19 -8.26
CA VAL A 88 -6.85 -9.84 -7.30
C VAL A 88 -5.44 -9.75 -7.91
N THR A 89 -5.23 -10.11 -9.18
CA THR A 89 -3.90 -10.12 -9.82
C THR A 89 -3.15 -8.80 -9.68
N TYR A 90 -3.83 -7.67 -9.87
CA TYR A 90 -3.21 -6.35 -9.76
C TYR A 90 -2.69 -6.08 -8.34
N GLN A 91 -3.47 -6.45 -7.33
CA GLN A 91 -3.19 -6.29 -5.91
C GLN A 91 -2.00 -7.18 -5.54
N LEU A 92 -2.03 -8.46 -5.92
CA LEU A 92 -0.94 -9.40 -5.67
C LEU A 92 0.36 -8.95 -6.34
N ASN A 93 0.33 -8.55 -7.61
CA ASN A 93 1.51 -8.04 -8.31
C ASN A 93 2.08 -6.79 -7.64
N SER A 94 1.22 -5.89 -7.15
CA SER A 94 1.66 -4.68 -6.46
C SER A 94 2.34 -5.00 -5.11
N ILE A 95 1.80 -5.96 -4.36
CA ILE A 95 2.38 -6.45 -3.11
C ILE A 95 3.73 -7.12 -3.36
N CYS A 96 3.79 -8.05 -4.31
CA CYS A 96 5.03 -8.73 -4.68
C CYS A 96 6.11 -7.74 -5.11
N ARG A 97 5.75 -6.69 -5.86
CA ARG A 97 6.69 -5.65 -6.28
C ARG A 97 7.22 -4.83 -5.10
N ALA A 98 6.37 -4.49 -4.13
CA ALA A 98 6.79 -3.78 -2.93
C ALA A 98 7.78 -4.59 -2.09
N LEU A 99 7.50 -5.89 -1.90
CA LEU A 99 8.40 -6.83 -1.22
C LEU A 99 9.73 -6.97 -1.96
N TRP A 100 9.68 -7.16 -3.28
CA TRP A 100 10.88 -7.26 -4.12
C TRP A 100 11.77 -6.02 -4.03
N ASN A 101 11.18 -4.82 -4.12
CA ASN A 101 11.93 -3.57 -4.02
C ASN A 101 12.66 -3.45 -2.66
N ARG A 102 11.99 -3.81 -1.56
CA ARG A 102 12.60 -3.85 -0.23
C ARG A 102 13.80 -4.81 -0.21
N ASP A 103 13.64 -6.01 -0.77
CA ASP A 103 14.71 -7.02 -0.80
C ASP A 103 15.92 -6.53 -1.60
N GLN A 104 15.69 -5.89 -2.75
CA GLN A 104 16.75 -5.30 -3.55
C GLN A 104 17.50 -4.19 -2.81
N GLU A 105 16.78 -3.31 -2.10
CA GLU A 105 17.40 -2.26 -1.28
C GLU A 105 18.24 -2.85 -0.14
N PHE A 106 17.72 -3.89 0.52
CA PHE A 106 18.42 -4.60 1.59
C PHE A 106 19.72 -5.25 1.09
N ILE A 107 19.64 -6.02 0.00
CA ILE A 107 20.78 -6.69 -0.63
C ILE A 107 21.83 -5.67 -1.06
N THR A 108 21.42 -4.61 -1.74
CA THR A 108 22.33 -3.57 -2.26
C THR A 108 23.04 -2.83 -1.13
N THR A 109 22.31 -2.51 -0.05
CA THR A 109 22.90 -1.82 1.12
C THR A 109 23.91 -2.72 1.85
N GLN A 110 23.70 -4.03 1.90
CA GLN A 110 24.66 -4.96 2.50
C GLN A 110 25.91 -5.14 1.65
N ILE A 111 25.80 -5.21 0.33
CA ILE A 111 26.94 -5.38 -0.57
C ILE A 111 27.91 -4.19 -0.51
N ILE A 112 27.41 -2.97 -0.29
CA ILE A 112 28.24 -1.75 -0.20
C ILE A 112 29.01 -1.67 1.14
N GLN A 113 28.61 -2.45 2.15
CA GLN A 113 29.26 -2.48 3.46
C GLN A 113 30.33 -3.58 3.60
N VAL A 114 30.63 -4.33 2.53
CA VAL A 114 31.67 -5.37 2.47
C VAL A 114 32.91 -4.85 1.76
#